data_AF-A0A0M2NQ29-F1
#
_entry.id   AF-A0A0M2NQ29-F1
#
_cell.length_a   1.000
_cell.length_b   1.000
_cell.length_c   1.000
_cell.angle_alpha   90.00
_cell.angle_beta   90.00
_cell.angle_gamma   90.00
#
_symmetry.space_group_name_H-M   'P 1'
#
loop_
_entity.id
_entity.type
_entity.pdbx_description
1 polymer ?
#
loop_
_entity_poly.entity_id
_entity_poly.type
_entity_poly.pdbx_seq_one_letter_code
_entity_poly.pdbx_strand_id
1 'polypeptide(L)'
;MAKDLKVVSWEISYGYLNRCIIPGYLLEDGTVLLDEEIDEQGRYIGGAGMDGMYLRTDNLYTPIYDGNGKIRAFHKEPDHENEFTVSER
;
A
#
# COMPACT_ATOMS: atom_id res chain seq x y z
N MET A 1 12.80 -6.63 -10.61
CA MET A 1 11.62 -6.97 -11.43
C MET A 1 10.43 -6.37 -10.69
N ALA A 2 9.87 -5.26 -11.19
CA ALA A 2 8.65 -4.72 -10.63
C ALA A 2 7.52 -5.74 -10.84
N LYS A 3 6.75 -6.01 -9.79
CA LYS A 3 5.77 -7.10 -9.77
C LYS A 3 4.40 -6.51 -9.53
N ASP A 4 3.46 -6.83 -10.41
CA ASP A 4 2.05 -6.61 -10.17
C ASP A 4 1.57 -7.55 -9.06
N LEU A 5 0.86 -6.98 -8.09
CA LEU A 5 0.35 -7.67 -6.93
C LEU A 5 -1.17 -7.58 -6.94
N LYS A 6 -1.84 -8.71 -6.96
CA LYS A 6 -3.30 -8.75 -6.98
C LYS A 6 -3.85 -8.44 -5.60
N VAL A 7 -5.00 -7.77 -5.60
CA VAL A 7 -5.78 -7.55 -4.38
C VAL A 7 -6.45 -8.86 -4.00
N VAL A 8 -6.18 -9.33 -2.78
CA VAL A 8 -6.80 -10.53 -2.18
C VAL A 8 -7.93 -10.18 -1.22
N SER A 9 -7.89 -9.02 -0.57
CA SER A 9 -8.97 -8.55 0.30
C SER A 9 -9.11 -7.03 0.25
N TRP A 10 -10.32 -6.52 0.46
CA TRP A 10 -10.67 -5.10 0.52
C TRP A 10 -11.07 -4.65 1.95
N GLU A 11 -10.94 -5.55 2.93
CA GLU A 11 -11.29 -5.31 4.33
C GLU A 11 -10.09 -5.64 5.21
N ILE A 12 -9.51 -4.62 5.84
CA ILE A 12 -8.41 -4.81 6.79
C ILE A 12 -8.98 -4.78 8.20
N SER A 13 -8.86 -5.90 8.90
CA SER A 13 -9.20 -5.99 10.32
C SER A 13 -8.07 -5.37 11.14
N TYR A 14 -8.32 -4.22 11.76
CA TYR A 14 -7.35 -3.49 12.57
C TYR A 14 -7.72 -3.54 14.05
N GLY A 15 -6.72 -3.65 14.94
CA GLY A 15 -6.92 -3.68 16.40
C GLY A 15 -7.17 -5.05 17.04
N TYR A 16 -6.42 -5.37 18.10
CA TYR A 16 -6.49 -6.63 18.86
C TYR A 16 -7.69 -6.69 19.84
N LEU A 17 -8.06 -5.55 20.45
CA LEU A 17 -9.14 -5.45 21.45
C LEU A 17 -10.41 -4.76 20.93
N ASN A 18 -10.30 -3.95 19.87
CA ASN A 18 -11.42 -3.25 19.26
C ASN A 18 -11.26 -3.37 17.74
N ARG A 19 -11.81 -4.44 17.18
CA ARG A 19 -11.70 -4.77 15.75
C ARG A 19 -12.43 -3.71 14.94
N CYS A 20 -11.70 -2.79 14.33
CA CYS A 20 -12.24 -1.81 13.41
C CYS A 20 -11.92 -2.27 11.99
N ILE A 21 -12.92 -2.27 11.10
CA ILE A 21 -12.69 -2.51 9.67
C ILE A 21 -12.25 -1.18 9.08
N ILE A 22 -11.01 -1.12 8.62
CA ILE A 22 -10.47 0.06 7.95
C ILE A 22 -10.53 -0.18 6.44
N PRO A 23 -10.99 0.81 5.64
CA PRO A 23 -10.94 0.72 4.18
C PRO A 23 -9.49 0.63 3.70
N GLY A 24 -9.18 -0.44 2.97
CA GLY A 24 -7.85 -0.71 2.47
C GLY A 24 -7.81 -1.97 1.63
N TYR A 25 -6.63 -2.33 1.16
CA TYR A 25 -6.38 -3.44 0.26
C TYR A 25 -5.26 -4.32 0.80
N LEU A 26 -5.53 -5.62 0.88
CA LEU A 26 -4.51 -6.64 1.15
C LEU A 26 -4.03 -7.19 -0.18
N LEU A 27 -2.71 -7.21 -0.37
CA LEU A 27 -2.05 -7.77 -1.54
C LEU A 27 -1.65 -9.23 -1.31
N GLU A 28 -1.44 -9.96 -2.40
CA GLU A 28 -1.06 -11.38 -2.37
C GLU A 28 0.26 -11.67 -1.63
N ASP A 29 1.15 -10.67 -1.55
CA ASP A 29 2.42 -10.75 -0.83
C ASP A 29 2.28 -10.53 0.70
N GLY A 30 1.08 -10.18 1.17
CA GLY A 30 0.80 -9.82 2.56
C GLY A 30 0.94 -8.32 2.87
N THR A 31 1.33 -7.51 1.89
CA THR A 31 1.35 -6.05 2.00
C THR A 31 -0.08 -5.51 2.16
N VAL A 32 -0.24 -4.56 3.07
CA VAL A 32 -1.48 -3.82 3.30
C VAL A 32 -1.32 -2.41 2.74
N LEU A 33 -2.35 -1.93 2.04
CA LEU A 33 -2.47 -0.56 1.57
C LEU A 33 -3.72 0.05 2.19
N LEU A 34 -3.63 1.24 2.77
CA LEU A 34 -4.78 1.91 3.37
C LEU A 34 -5.23 3.06 2.47
N ASP A 35 -6.54 3.30 2.39
CA ASP A 35 -7.09 4.44 1.63
C ASP A 35 -6.72 5.78 2.26
N GLU A 36 -6.40 5.78 3.56
CA GLU A 36 -5.89 6.95 4.28
C GLU A 36 -4.40 7.22 3.99
N GLU A 37 -3.64 6.22 3.55
CA GLU A 37 -2.20 6.30 3.28
C GLU A 37 -1.93 6.37 1.78
N ILE A 38 -2.27 7.53 1.21
CA ILE A 38 -2.06 7.84 -0.20
C ILE A 38 -1.18 9.10 -0.29
N ASP A 39 -0.15 9.03 -1.12
CA ASP A 39 0.75 10.14 -1.43
C ASP A 39 0.02 11.23 -2.24
N GLU A 40 0.56 12.45 -2.31
CA GLU A 40 -0.03 13.57 -3.05
C GLU A 40 -0.25 13.28 -4.55
N GLN A 41 0.48 12.28 -5.08
CA GLN A 41 0.38 11.81 -6.46
C GLN A 41 -0.69 10.71 -6.66
N GLY A 42 -1.46 10.34 -5.63
CA GLY A 42 -2.47 9.30 -5.69
C GLY A 42 -1.91 7.87 -5.64
N ARG A 43 -0.67 7.71 -5.16
CA ARG A 43 0.00 6.41 -5.00
C ARG A 43 -0.18 5.91 -3.58
N TYR A 44 -0.47 4.63 -3.42
CA TYR A 44 -0.69 4.05 -2.11
C TYR A 44 0.65 3.73 -1.44
N ILE A 45 0.74 4.01 -0.16
CA ILE A 45 1.92 3.68 0.63
C ILE A 45 1.76 2.26 1.17
N GLY A 46 2.76 1.43 0.91
CA GLY A 46 2.84 0.06 1.42
C GLY A 46 2.98 0.03 2.92
N GLY A 47 2.26 -0.86 3.58
CA GLY A 47 2.55 -1.20 4.96
C GLY A 47 2.55 -2.70 5.20
N ALA A 48 3.22 -3.13 6.26
CA ALA A 48 3.09 -4.48 6.78
C ALA A 48 2.01 -4.49 7.88
N GLY A 49 0.96 -5.30 7.69
CA GLY A 49 -0.05 -5.54 8.71
C GLY A 49 0.44 -6.60 9.70
N MET A 50 0.79 -6.19 10.92
CA MET A 50 1.32 -7.09 11.95
C MET A 50 0.51 -6.91 13.24
N ASP A 51 -0.14 -7.99 13.70
CA ASP A 51 -0.90 -8.03 14.97
C ASP A 51 -1.95 -6.90 15.14
N GLY A 52 -2.63 -6.52 14.05
CA GLY A 52 -3.61 -5.43 14.06
C GLY A 52 -3.00 -4.03 14.11
N MET A 53 -1.68 -3.90 13.86
CA MET A 53 -0.96 -2.66 13.60
C MET A 53 -0.57 -2.55 12.12
N TYR A 54 -0.49 -1.32 11.63
CA TYR A 54 -0.05 -0.99 10.26
C TYR A 54 1.31 -0.31 10.37
N LEU A 55 2.33 -0.96 9.82
CA LEU A 55 3.69 -0.43 9.75
C LEU A 55 3.93 0.12 8.36
N ARG A 56 3.83 1.44 8.21
CA ARG A 56 4.13 2.14 6.95
C ARG A 56 5.56 1.84 6.51
N THR A 57 5.72 1.49 5.24
CA THR A 57 7.01 1.29 4.56
C THR A 57 7.24 2.42 3.55
N ASP A 58 8.46 2.53 3.03
CA ASP A 58 8.79 3.49 1.97
C ASP A 58 8.40 3.01 0.56
N ASN A 59 7.76 1.84 0.46
CA ASN A 59 7.36 1.27 -0.82
C ASN A 59 6.08 1.94 -1.32
N LEU A 60 6.09 2.36 -2.58
CA LEU A 60 4.94 2.95 -3.24
C LEU A 60 4.26 1.96 -4.17
N TYR A 61 2.92 2.05 -4.24
CA TYR A 61 2.08 1.16 -5.02
C TYR A 61 1.11 1.95 -5.88
N THR A 62 1.20 1.75 -7.20
CA THR A 62 0.32 2.39 -8.17
C THR A 62 -0.93 1.52 -8.38
N PRO A 63 -2.15 2.04 -8.20
CA PRO A 63 -3.38 1.27 -8.40
C PRO A 63 -3.59 0.93 -9.88
N ILE A 64 -3.87 -0.33 -10.16
CA ILE A 64 -4.24 -0.83 -11.49
C ILE A 64 -5.76 -0.99 -11.52
N TYR A 65 -6.41 -0.20 -12.37
CA TYR A 65 -7.86 -0.18 -12.52
C TYR A 65 -8.37 -1.23 -13.52
N ASP A 66 -9.59 -1.71 -13.27
CA ASP A 66 -10.37 -2.53 -14.18
C ASP A 66 -11.04 -1.70 -15.28
N GLY A 67 -11.57 -2.34 -16.33
CA GLY A 67 -12.40 -1.68 -17.34
C GLY A 67 -13.63 -1.00 -16.73
N ASN A 68 -14.02 -1.40 -15.52
CA ASN A 68 -15.08 -0.77 -14.73
C ASN A 68 -14.58 0.33 -13.77
N GLY A 69 -13.29 0.70 -13.81
CA GLY A 69 -12.72 1.72 -12.91
C GLY A 69 -12.50 1.27 -11.47
N LYS A 70 -12.61 -0.03 -11.16
CA LYS A 70 -12.33 -0.59 -9.83
C LYS A 70 -10.88 -1.07 -9.73
N ILE A 71 -10.21 -0.87 -8.61
CA ILE A 71 -8.85 -1.37 -8.42
C ILE A 71 -8.86 -2.92 -8.38
N ARG A 72 -8.06 -3.55 -9.24
CA ARG A 72 -7.91 -5.01 -9.34
C ARG A 72 -6.56 -5.53 -8.85
N ALA A 73 -5.54 -4.70 -8.97
CA ALA A 73 -4.17 -5.03 -8.60
C ALA A 73 -3.41 -3.73 -8.31
N PHE A 74 -2.21 -3.86 -7.78
CA PHE A 74 -1.30 -2.76 -7.54
C PHE A 74 0.05 -3.07 -8.17
N HIS A 75 0.64 -2.08 -8.81
CA HIS A 75 2.02 -2.16 -9.27
C HIS A 75 2.94 -1.69 -8.17
N LYS A 76 3.86 -2.55 -7.71
CA LYS A 76 4.90 -2.13 -6.79
C LYS A 76 5.93 -1.30 -7.56
N GLU A 77 6.06 -0.02 -7.21
CA GLU A 77 7.12 0.81 -7.75
C GLU A 77 8.48 0.26 -7.30
N PRO A 78 9.51 0.32 -8.15
CA PRO A 78 10.86 -0.01 -7.73
C PRO A 78 11.23 0.86 -6.52
N ASP A 79 11.97 0.28 -5.59
CA ASP A 79 12.57 1.03 -4.48
C ASP A 79 13.38 2.16 -5.14
N HIS A 80 12.91 3.39 -5.00
CA HIS A 80 13.74 4.53 -5.33
C HIS A 80 14.78 4.56 -4.22
N GLU A 81 15.95 3.94 -4.49
CA GLU A 81 17.14 4.17 -3.68
C GLU A 81 17.26 5.69 -3.58
N ASN A 82 16.97 6.17 -2.38
CA ASN A 82 16.82 7.57 -2.04
C ASN A 82 17.99 8.34 -2.67
N GLU A 83 17.71 9.06 -3.75
CA GLU A 83 18.56 10.12 -4.25
C GLU A 83 18.52 11.20 -3.17
N PHE A 84 19.24 10.97 -2.06
CA PHE A 84 19.59 12.01 -1.12
C PHE A 84 20.37 13.04 -1.92
N THR A 85 19.66 13.97 -2.57
CA THR A 85 20.25 15.24 -2.95
C THR A 85 20.54 15.91 -1.62
N VAL A 86 21.75 15.65 -1.11
CA VAL A 86 22.37 16.48 -0.09
C VAL A 86 22.34 17.87 -0.71
N SER A 87 21.39 18.70 -0.28
CA SER A 87 21.45 20.13 -0.49
C SER A 87 22.68 20.62 0.28
N GLU A 88 23.82 20.57 -0.40
CA GLU A 88 25.01 21.28 0.01
C GLU A 88 24.66 22.77 -0.04
N ARG A 89 24.86 23.41 1.10
CA ARG A 89 24.42 24.77 1.45
C ARG A 89 25.20 25.84 0.69
#